data_AF-A0A7J4EMX8-F1
#
_entry.id   AF-A0A7J4EMX8-F1
#
_cell.length_a   1.000
_cell.length_b   1.000
_cell.length_c   1.000
_cell.angle_alpha   90.00
_cell.angle_beta   90.00
_cell.angle_gamma   90.00
#
_symmetry.space_group_name_H-M   'P 1'
#
loop_
_entity.id
_entity.type
_entity.pdbx_description
1 polymer ?
#
loop_
_entity_poly.entity_id
_entity_poly.type
_entity_poly.pdbx_seq_one_letter_code
_entity_poly.pdbx_strand_id
1 'polypeptide(L)'
;MIKGKSKICTHYSHCFCTIDIIKEEDMFTLGVEPVFSDSKSLEVVDKVIKYAREHIKIGKIFCDKEFFTTEILYTFIKNGVDFVVAVPKDEE
;
A
#
# COMPACT_ATOMS: atom_id res chain seq x y z
N MET A 1 2.52 -1.70 -4.92
CA MET A 1 1.95 -3.08 -5.01
C MET A 1 2.94 -3.96 -5.76
N ILE A 2 3.59 -4.92 -5.10
CA ILE A 2 4.62 -5.75 -5.77
C ILE A 2 3.91 -6.80 -6.64
N LYS A 3 3.85 -6.56 -7.96
CA LYS A 3 3.43 -7.57 -8.94
C LYS A 3 4.64 -8.40 -9.36
N GLY A 4 4.63 -9.70 -9.03
CA GLY A 4 5.70 -10.62 -9.44
C GLY A 4 5.71 -10.85 -10.96
N LYS A 5 6.91 -10.95 -11.56
CA LYS A 5 7.07 -11.35 -12.97
C LYS A 5 6.68 -12.82 -13.15
N SER A 6 5.68 -13.06 -13.99
CA SER A 6 5.23 -14.41 -14.37
C SER A 6 6.33 -15.15 -15.15
N LYS A 7 6.74 -16.33 -14.66
CA LYS A 7 7.40 -17.38 -15.46
C LYS A 7 6.31 -18.29 -16.05
N ILE A 8 6.56 -18.78 -17.27
CA ILE A 8 5.66 -19.45 -18.24
C ILE A 8 4.71 -20.56 -17.70
N CYS A 9 4.75 -20.98 -16.43
CA CYS A 9 3.86 -22.03 -15.88
C CYS A 9 3.03 -21.65 -14.65
N THR A 10 2.89 -20.37 -14.28
CA THR A 10 1.94 -19.96 -13.22
C THR A 10 1.34 -18.60 -13.53
N HIS A 11 0.06 -18.58 -13.93
CA HIS A 11 -0.72 -17.36 -14.18
C HIS A 11 -1.32 -16.74 -12.91
N TYR A 12 -1.08 -17.36 -11.75
CA TYR A 12 -1.62 -16.93 -10.46
C TYR A 12 -0.49 -16.39 -9.59
N SER A 13 -0.67 -15.15 -9.12
CA SER A 13 0.18 -14.53 -8.11
C SER A 13 -0.68 -14.09 -6.94
N HIS A 14 -0.21 -14.31 -5.72
CA HIS A 14 -0.81 -13.69 -4.55
C HIS A 14 -0.33 -12.24 -4.44
N CYS A 15 -1.27 -11.33 -4.24
CA CYS A 15 -1.00 -9.92 -4.04
C CYS A 15 -1.28 -9.57 -2.58
N PHE A 16 -0.41 -8.74 -2.00
CA PHE A 16 -0.55 -8.24 -0.63
C PHE A 16 -0.37 -6.73 -0.62
N CYS A 17 -1.07 -6.08 0.30
CA CYS A 17 -0.81 -4.72 0.71
C CYS A 17 -0.07 -4.75 2.03
N THR A 18 1.12 -4.15 2.07
CA THR A 18 1.93 -4.06 3.27
C THR A 18 2.09 -2.61 3.69
N ILE A 19 2.28 -2.38 4.98
CA ILE A 19 2.83 -1.13 5.49
C ILE A 19 4.10 -1.46 6.25
N ASP A 20 5.16 -0.80 5.83
CA ASP A 20 6.51 -1.06 6.29
C ASP A 20 7.05 0.21 6.94
N ILE A 21 7.85 0.04 8.00
CA ILE A 21 8.66 1.12 8.57
C ILE A 21 10.12 0.86 8.23
N ILE A 22 10.77 1.87 7.68
CA ILE A 22 12.20 1.85 7.36
C ILE A 22 12.91 2.63 8.46
N LYS A 23 13.89 1.99 9.09
CA LYS A 23 14.78 2.62 10.06
C LYS A 23 16.22 2.23 9.73
N GLU A 24 17.03 3.23 9.42
CA GLU A 24 18.42 3.05 8.97
C GLU A 24 18.47 2.18 7.70
N GLU A 25 18.95 0.94 7.81
CA GLU A 25 19.04 -0.02 6.72
C GLU A 25 18.01 -1.16 6.83
N ASP A 26 17.21 -1.17 7.90
CA ASP A 26 16.23 -2.22 8.18
C ASP A 26 14.82 -1.82 7.77
N MET A 27 14.11 -2.78 7.17
CA MET A 27 12.70 -2.67 6.84
C MET A 27 11.89 -3.65 7.69
N PHE A 28 10.97 -3.13 8.47
CA PHE A 28 10.06 -3.93 9.29
C PHE A 28 8.63 -3.80 8.77
N THR A 29 8.03 -4.94 8.44
CA THR A 29 6.62 -4.97 8.07
C THR A 29 5.75 -4.85 9.31
N LEU A 30 4.99 -3.76 9.39
CA LEU A 30 4.10 -3.48 10.51
C LEU A 30 2.72 -4.08 10.31
N GLY A 31 2.28 -4.31 9.07
CA GLY A 31 0.98 -4.88 8.77
C GLY A 31 0.90 -5.42 7.35
N VAL A 32 0.11 -6.47 7.18
CA VAL A 32 -0.10 -7.17 5.90
C VAL A 32 -1.57 -7.49 5.74
N GLU A 33 -2.15 -7.14 4.59
CA GLU A 33 -3.49 -7.56 4.22
C GLU A 33 -3.45 -8.19 2.80
N PRO A 34 -4.03 -9.39 2.60
CA PRO A 34 -4.13 -9.99 1.28
C PRO A 34 -5.08 -9.19 0.37
N VAL A 35 -4.74 -9.12 -0.91
CA VAL A 35 -5.56 -8.48 -1.95
C VAL A 35 -6.17 -9.57 -2.83
N PHE A 36 -7.48 -9.76 -2.70
CA PHE A 36 -8.26 -10.68 -3.54
C PHE A 36 -8.84 -9.93 -4.74
N SER A 37 -9.33 -10.67 -5.74
CA SER A 37 -9.90 -10.11 -6.98
C SER A 37 -11.14 -9.23 -6.75
N ASP A 38 -11.88 -9.49 -5.68
CA ASP A 38 -13.08 -8.77 -5.25
C ASP A 38 -12.79 -7.76 -4.12
N SER A 39 -11.53 -7.67 -3.67
CA SER A 39 -11.14 -6.72 -2.64
C SER A 39 -11.19 -5.29 -3.17
N LYS A 40 -11.79 -4.39 -2.38
CA LYS A 40 -11.69 -2.96 -2.64
C LYS A 40 -10.38 -2.43 -2.06
N SER A 41 -9.54 -1.86 -2.91
CA SER A 41 -8.24 -1.29 -2.50
C SER A 41 -8.36 -0.35 -1.30
N LEU A 42 -9.44 0.43 -1.22
CA LEU A 42 -9.73 1.33 -0.11
C LEU A 42 -9.87 0.60 1.24
N GLU A 43 -10.60 -0.52 1.27
CA GLU A 43 -10.83 -1.29 2.49
C GLU A 43 -9.54 -1.95 2.97
N VAL A 44 -8.75 -2.48 2.03
CA VAL A 44 -7.44 -3.08 2.31
C VAL A 44 -6.49 -2.04 2.90
N VAL A 45 -6.36 -0.87 2.26
CA VAL A 45 -5.47 0.21 2.72
C VAL A 45 -5.90 0.73 4.10
N ASP A 46 -7.20 0.94 4.31
CA ASP A 46 -7.73 1.41 5.59
C ASP A 46 -7.43 0.44 6.75
N LYS A 47 -7.58 -0.88 6.52
CA LYS A 47 -7.23 -1.92 7.50
C LYS A 47 -5.75 -1.87 7.87
N VAL A 48 -4.87 -1.80 6.86
CA VAL A 48 -3.42 -1.80 7.07
C VAL A 48 -2.98 -0.54 7.84
N ILE A 49 -3.54 0.62 7.56
CA ILE A 49 -3.27 1.86 8.31
C ILE A 49 -3.74 1.75 9.75
N LYS A 50 -4.95 1.24 9.97
CA LYS A 50 -5.50 1.05 11.33
C LYS A 50 -4.63 0.11 12.15
N TYR A 51 -4.22 -1.02 11.56
CA TYR A 51 -3.34 -1.97 12.23
C TYR A 51 -2.00 -1.32 12.63
N ALA A 52 -1.35 -0.60 11.71
CA ALA A 52 -0.11 0.10 12.04
C ALA A 52 -0.29 1.15 13.15
N ARG A 53 -1.45 1.82 13.23
CA ARG A 53 -1.75 2.81 14.27
C ARG A 53 -1.89 2.24 15.67
N GLU A 54 -2.26 0.97 15.80
CA GLU A 54 -2.31 0.30 17.09
C GLU A 54 -0.91 0.15 17.71
N HIS A 55 0.13 0.17 16.87
CA HIS A 55 1.51 -0.04 17.28
C HIS A 55 2.37 1.22 17.25
N ILE A 56 2.12 2.13 16.31
CA ILE A 56 2.94 3.33 16.12
C ILE A 56 2.12 4.58 15.81
N LYS A 57 2.71 5.75 16.07
CA LYS A 57 2.19 7.02 15.54
C LYS A 57 2.71 7.22 14.11
N ILE A 58 1.82 7.05 13.13
CA ILE A 58 2.15 7.29 11.72
C ILE A 58 2.23 8.80 11.47
N GLY A 59 3.43 9.29 11.12
CA GLY A 59 3.63 10.69 10.73
C GLY A 59 3.34 10.93 9.25
N LYS A 60 3.93 10.11 8.38
CA LYS A 60 3.80 10.22 6.93
C LYS A 60 3.95 8.85 6.27
N ILE A 61 3.18 8.59 5.22
CA ILE A 61 3.29 7.37 4.41
C ILE A 61 3.90 7.70 3.04
N PHE A 62 4.84 6.87 2.60
CA PHE A 62 5.41 6.91 1.25
C PHE A 62 4.83 5.77 0.42
N CYS A 63 4.26 6.10 -0.73
CA CYS A 63 3.56 5.15 -1.58
C CYS A 63 4.07 5.18 -3.02
N ASP A 64 4.07 4.01 -3.66
CA ASP A 64 4.32 3.88 -5.08
C ASP A 64 3.18 4.50 -5.92
N LYS A 65 3.45 4.68 -7.22
CA LYS A 65 2.50 5.26 -8.18
C LYS A 65 1.19 4.50 -8.31
N GLU A 66 1.17 3.21 -8.05
CA GLU A 66 -0.03 2.38 -8.09
C GLU A 66 -1.06 2.77 -7.02
N PHE A 67 -0.65 3.53 -6.00
CA PHE A 67 -1.54 4.09 -4.99
C PHE A 67 -2.08 5.48 -5.36
N PHE A 68 -1.70 6.04 -6.51
CA PHE A 68 -2.19 7.32 -7.03
C PHE A 68 -3.60 7.18 -7.61
N THR A 69 -4.58 6.95 -6.74
CA THR A 69 -6.01 6.91 -7.10
C THR A 69 -6.80 7.76 -6.11
N THR A 70 -7.83 8.47 -6.58
CA THR A 70 -8.62 9.39 -5.75
C THR A 70 -9.17 8.73 -4.49
N GLU A 71 -9.62 7.47 -4.59
CA GLU A 71 -10.16 6.71 -3.48
C GLU A 71 -9.10 6.48 -2.38
N ILE A 72 -7.89 6.05 -2.77
CA ILE A 72 -6.79 5.80 -1.83
C ILE A 72 -6.32 7.11 -1.19
N LEU A 73 -6.17 8.18 -1.99
CA LEU A 73 -5.77 9.48 -1.48
C LEU A 73 -6.78 10.01 -0.46
N TYR A 74 -8.08 9.89 -0.76
CA TYR A 74 -9.13 10.26 0.19
C TYR A 74 -9.09 9.42 1.47
N THR A 75 -8.68 8.15 1.37
CA THR A 75 -8.50 7.26 2.54
C THR A 75 -7.39 7.74 3.46
N PHE A 76 -6.27 8.20 2.92
CA PHE A 76 -5.20 8.80 3.72
C PHE A 76 -5.66 10.09 4.42
N ILE A 77 -6.37 10.97 3.68
CA ILE A 77 -6.92 12.22 4.23
C ILE A 77 -7.94 11.93 5.34
N LYS A 78 -8.88 11.01 5.11
CA LYS A 78 -9.89 10.60 6.09
C LYS A 78 -9.26 10.03 7.36
N ASN A 79 -8.17 9.28 7.20
CA ASN A 79 -7.42 8.79 8.34
C ASN A 79 -6.60 9.89 9.02
N GLY A 80 -6.35 11.04 8.39
CA GLY A 80 -5.50 12.10 8.94
C GLY A 80 -4.03 11.69 8.91
N VAL A 81 -3.60 11.10 7.79
CA VAL A 81 -2.21 10.71 7.55
C VAL A 81 -1.66 11.53 6.40
N ASP A 82 -0.52 12.18 6.61
CA ASP A 82 0.22 12.82 5.51
C ASP A 82 0.79 11.76 4.58
N PHE A 83 0.83 12.03 3.29
CA PHE A 83 1.34 11.07 2.32
C PHE A 83 2.20 11.73 1.24
N VAL A 84 3.11 10.94 0.69
CA VAL A 84 3.86 11.24 -0.52
C VAL A 84 3.62 10.08 -1.48
N VAL A 85 3.18 10.40 -2.68
CA VAL A 85 2.83 9.42 -3.70
C VAL A 85 3.48 9.82 -5.02
N ALA A 86 4.08 8.85 -5.71
CA ALA A 86 4.60 9.10 -7.05
C ALA A 86 3.44 9.29 -8.04
N VAL A 87 3.46 10.36 -8.82
CA VAL A 87 2.47 10.57 -9.88
C VAL A 87 2.91 9.77 -11.11
N PRO A 88 2.07 8.88 -11.68
CA PRO A 88 2.40 8.23 -12.94
C PRO A 88 2.56 9.30 -14.04
N LYS A 89 3.63 9.19 -14.83
CA LYS A 89 3.79 10.05 -16.02
C LYS A 89 2.77 9.61 -17.06
N ASP A 90 2.04 10.56 -17.64
CA ASP A 90 1.29 10.29 -18.86
C ASP A 90 2.31 9.93 -19.95
N GLU A 91 2.26 8.69 -20.45
CA GLU A 91 2.96 8.32 -21.69
C GLU A 91 2.09 8.87 -22.84
N GLU A 92 2.54 9.97 -23.46
CA GLU A 92 2.01 10.46 -24.75
C GLU A 92 2.20 9.44 -25.87
#